data_AF-A0A8H5X0S0-F1
#
_entry.id   AF-A0A8H5X0S0-F1
#
_cell.length_a   1.000
_cell.length_b   1.000
_cell.length_c   1.000
_cell.angle_alpha   90.00
_cell.angle_beta   90.00
_cell.angle_gamma   90.00
#
_symmetry.space_group_name_H-M   'P 1'
#
loop_
_entity.id
_entity.type
_entity.pdbx_description
1 polymer ?
#
loop_
_entity_poly.entity_id
_entity_poly.type
_entity_poly.pdbx_seq_one_letter_code
_entity_poly.pdbx_strand_id
1 'polypeptide(L)'
;MPVPPHRPRIFRWARFNLEALLLLAEELRGRSCTCDESKVPKSGSLNWVIFITFDDGLEWVFRSPRYDTHMFSDETASKILESEASTLKYLESHCQIPVPKVYSYSGTHDNDIGIPYILQSKAPGRPLSDYRWAESVVQPPNIRHPMSQLPLSEPDREKIMNQLGTIMCRLSKVHFDKIGSLFDDDTGSFLVGECLSPVLTWWSRDSLEVEIERGPFTEETAYLRSLISTFTAHAEELSITPYLFFSPLPKPAEYPTWDSFLAATDRRGDFIVIGDKLEGSKNRLEYCIAGQILEEMVPQLSSDWTTFTISHPDLHTGNIFVDEDLNITRSIDWGSATTGPVTELLATPGLAGSSKPLPVALATAFQAGFLEESPDFRQDMWTRGETMWYFSRLVCLLSGQDLPLFQRLYDLVYKAGVENPSDSRDYGWLFHQRAMTPSNKQLLSKMSEYDLTDYEVKERETDVFSGDRVERLAVARKLTLMSEMNRGFIGDWRLWRWIEEALKGSVYDSINGNG
;
A
#
# COMPACT_ATOMS: atom_id res chain seq x y z
N MET A 1 8.76 -3.82 48.31
CA MET A 1 8.32 -2.63 47.57
C MET A 1 6.87 -2.85 47.17
N PRO A 2 5.97 -1.87 47.33
CA PRO A 2 4.62 -2.00 46.77
C PRO A 2 4.74 -2.10 45.25
N VAL A 3 4.02 -3.07 44.67
CA VAL A 3 3.88 -3.22 43.21
C VAL A 3 3.28 -1.91 42.69
N PRO A 4 3.88 -1.25 41.67
CA PRO A 4 3.28 -0.05 41.09
C PRO A 4 1.84 -0.36 40.66
N PRO A 5 0.87 0.54 40.91
CA PRO A 5 -0.50 0.30 40.46
C PRO A 5 -0.49 0.00 38.95
N HIS A 6 -1.16 -1.09 38.56
CA HIS A 6 -1.27 -1.46 37.16
C HIS A 6 -1.93 -0.29 36.40
N ARG A 7 -1.17 0.34 35.50
CA ARG A 7 -1.67 1.40 34.63
C ARG A 7 -2.89 0.88 33.85
N PRO A 8 -4.01 1.64 33.81
CA PRO A 8 -5.18 1.22 33.04
C PRO A 8 -4.81 0.92 31.59
N ARG A 9 -5.42 -0.14 31.03
CA ARG A 9 -5.05 -0.68 29.72
C ARG A 9 -5.37 0.27 28.57
N ILE A 10 -6.30 1.20 28.79
CA ILE A 10 -6.68 2.24 27.84
C ILE A 10 -5.51 3.15 27.43
N PHE A 11 -4.53 3.34 28.33
CA PHE A 11 -3.36 4.21 28.09
C PHE A 11 -2.19 3.47 27.42
N ARG A 12 -2.45 2.37 26.70
CA ARG A 12 -1.42 1.57 26.03
C ARG A 12 -0.61 2.39 25.01
N TRP A 13 -1.29 3.21 24.21
CA TRP A 13 -0.69 3.92 23.08
C TRP A 13 -0.38 5.39 23.37
N ALA A 14 -1.01 6.02 24.37
CA ALA A 14 -0.74 7.40 24.70
C ALA A 14 -1.09 7.71 26.15
N ARG A 15 -0.53 8.81 26.67
CA ARG A 15 -1.07 9.52 27.83
C ARG A 15 -1.92 10.66 27.30
N PHE A 16 -3.15 10.75 27.79
CA PHE A 16 -4.11 11.78 27.39
C PHE A 16 -5.09 12.03 28.55
N ASN A 17 -5.75 13.17 28.51
CA ASN A 17 -6.74 13.55 29.51
C ASN A 17 -8.11 12.95 29.15
N LEU A 18 -8.44 11.80 29.74
CA LEU A 18 -9.72 11.11 29.51
C LEU A 18 -10.91 11.93 30.04
N GLU A 19 -10.74 12.66 31.15
CA GLU A 19 -11.82 13.48 31.72
C GLU A 19 -12.19 14.62 30.77
N ALA A 20 -11.20 15.33 30.21
CA ALA A 20 -11.45 16.35 29.19
C ALA A 20 -12.14 15.79 27.94
N LEU A 21 -11.75 14.58 27.50
CA LEU A 21 -12.41 13.91 26.38
C LEU A 21 -13.88 13.59 26.67
N LEU A 22 -14.18 13.06 27.86
CA LEU A 22 -15.57 12.76 28.24
C LEU A 22 -16.39 14.05 28.36
N LEU A 23 -15.86 15.09 29.01
CA LEU A 23 -16.52 16.40 29.11
C LEU A 23 -16.83 17.00 27.73
N LEU A 24 -15.87 16.97 26.81
CA LEU A 24 -16.08 17.42 25.42
C LEU A 24 -17.20 16.63 24.74
N ALA A 25 -17.20 15.29 24.87
CA ALA A 25 -18.22 14.45 24.26
C ALA A 25 -19.62 14.69 24.86
N GLU A 26 -19.69 14.92 26.17
CA GLU A 26 -20.94 15.27 26.88
C GLU A 26 -21.47 16.64 26.43
N GLU A 27 -20.61 17.64 26.29
CA GLU A 27 -20.98 18.98 25.82
C GLU A 27 -21.51 18.94 24.38
N LEU A 28 -20.79 18.27 23.49
CA LEU A 28 -21.17 18.17 22.07
C LEU A 28 -22.49 17.42 21.85
N ARG A 29 -22.82 16.44 22.71
CA ARG A 29 -24.03 15.63 22.56
C ARG A 29 -25.18 16.03 23.49
N GLY A 30 -24.89 16.74 24.59
CA GLY A 30 -25.84 17.04 25.66
C GLY A 30 -26.28 15.81 26.46
N ARG A 31 -25.42 14.78 26.58
CA ARG A 31 -25.73 13.46 27.15
C ARG A 31 -24.52 12.92 27.91
N SER A 32 -24.75 12.29 29.05
CA SER A 32 -23.68 11.69 29.86
C SER A 32 -23.01 10.52 29.12
N CYS A 33 -21.69 10.35 29.30
CA CYS A 33 -20.93 9.31 28.64
C CYS A 33 -19.83 8.71 29.51
N THR A 34 -19.34 7.53 29.10
CA THR A 34 -18.29 6.78 29.81
C THR A 34 -17.34 6.12 28.82
N CYS A 35 -16.16 5.75 29.31
CA CYS A 35 -15.21 4.93 28.57
C CYS A 35 -14.67 3.83 29.49
N ASP A 36 -14.58 2.60 28.99
CA ASP A 36 -14.10 1.44 29.76
C ASP A 36 -12.55 1.42 29.78
N GLU A 37 -11.97 1.95 30.87
CA GLU A 37 -10.53 2.05 31.08
C GLU A 37 -9.80 0.69 31.17
N SER A 38 -10.54 -0.40 31.38
CA SER A 38 -9.98 -1.76 31.47
C SER A 38 -9.69 -2.37 30.09
N LYS A 39 -10.30 -1.83 29.02
CA LYS A 39 -10.12 -2.31 27.65
C LYS A 39 -8.81 -1.79 27.06
N VAL A 40 -8.14 -2.67 26.32
CA VAL A 40 -7.04 -2.27 25.46
C VAL A 40 -7.64 -1.55 24.25
N PRO A 41 -7.12 -0.38 23.84
CA PRO A 41 -7.56 0.28 22.63
C PRO A 41 -7.39 -0.65 21.42
N LYS A 42 -8.34 -0.59 20.48
CA LYS A 42 -8.12 -1.23 19.18
C LYS A 42 -7.08 -0.43 18.41
N SER A 43 -6.36 -1.06 17.49
CA SER A 43 -5.33 -0.39 16.71
C SER A 43 -5.24 -0.95 15.30
N GLY A 44 -5.06 -0.04 14.33
CA GLY A 44 -4.62 -0.36 12.98
C GLY A 44 -3.12 -0.16 12.83
N SER A 45 -2.68 -0.02 11.58
CA SER A 45 -1.28 0.29 11.22
C SER A 45 -0.88 1.68 11.72
N LEU A 46 -1.72 2.70 11.47
CA LEU A 46 -1.37 4.11 11.71
C LEU A 46 -2.04 4.74 12.93
N ASN A 47 -3.16 4.19 13.39
CA ASN A 47 -3.99 4.80 14.42
C ASN A 47 -4.45 3.79 15.48
N TRP A 48 -4.81 4.32 16.65
CA TRP A 48 -5.50 3.58 17.69
C TRP A 48 -6.83 4.22 18.01
N VAL A 49 -7.77 3.42 18.54
CA VAL A 49 -9.13 3.86 18.84
C VAL A 49 -9.65 3.33 20.17
N ILE A 50 -10.45 4.16 20.83
CA ILE A 50 -11.28 3.81 21.98
C ILE A 50 -12.74 4.18 21.69
N PHE A 51 -13.66 3.61 22.46
CA PHE A 51 -15.09 3.81 22.31
C PHE A 51 -15.63 4.60 23.50
N ILE A 52 -16.42 5.63 23.22
CA ILE A 52 -17.15 6.42 24.20
C ILE A 52 -18.60 5.97 24.12
N THR A 53 -19.13 5.46 25.24
CA THR A 53 -20.49 4.94 25.32
C THR A 53 -21.34 5.89 26.13
N PHE A 54 -22.42 6.36 25.52
CA PHE A 54 -23.38 7.22 26.19
C PHE A 54 -24.46 6.42 26.93
N ASP A 55 -25.20 7.10 27.79
CA ASP A 55 -26.27 6.53 28.62
C ASP A 55 -27.44 5.85 27.85
N ASP A 56 -27.65 6.18 26.57
CA ASP A 56 -28.60 5.48 25.67
C ASP A 56 -27.98 4.31 24.89
N GLY A 57 -26.72 3.99 25.15
CA GLY A 57 -25.99 2.93 24.48
C GLY A 57 -25.45 3.30 23.10
N LEU A 58 -25.63 4.54 22.62
CA LEU A 58 -24.95 5.00 21.41
C LEU A 58 -23.43 5.11 21.69
N GLU A 59 -22.62 4.81 20.68
CA GLU A 59 -21.16 4.86 20.79
C GLU A 59 -20.54 5.84 19.79
N TRP A 60 -19.56 6.61 20.26
CA TRP A 60 -18.61 7.36 19.45
C TRP A 60 -17.24 6.70 19.48
N VAL A 61 -16.42 7.05 18.49
CA VAL A 61 -15.04 6.61 18.34
C VAL A 61 -14.12 7.79 18.55
N PHE A 62 -13.18 7.65 19.47
CA PHE A 62 -12.02 8.53 19.56
C PHE A 62 -10.84 7.83 18.92
N ARG A 63 -10.23 8.49 17.93
CA ARG A 63 -9.10 8.00 17.14
C ARG A 63 -7.91 8.94 17.31
N SER A 64 -6.71 8.38 17.41
CA SER A 64 -5.47 9.17 17.48
C SER A 64 -4.31 8.44 16.78
N PRO A 65 -3.32 9.16 16.23
CA PRO A 65 -2.16 8.56 15.57
C PRO A 65 -1.34 7.71 16.55
N ARG A 66 -0.68 6.69 15.99
CA ARG A 66 0.34 5.90 16.68
C ARG A 66 1.70 6.56 16.50
N TYR A 67 2.45 6.66 17.58
CA TYR A 67 3.80 7.25 17.60
C TYR A 67 4.90 6.27 17.16
N ASP A 68 4.60 4.97 17.01
CA ASP A 68 5.59 3.89 16.83
C ASP A 68 5.65 3.34 15.39
N THR A 69 5.02 4.01 14.43
CA THR A 69 4.89 3.51 13.06
C THR A 69 6.10 3.83 12.20
N HIS A 70 6.80 4.94 12.51
CA HIS A 70 7.90 5.51 11.72
C HIS A 70 7.57 5.66 10.22
N MET A 71 6.29 5.73 9.86
CA MET A 71 5.84 5.81 8.47
C MET A 71 6.08 7.20 7.86
N PHE A 72 5.99 8.24 8.69
CA PHE A 72 6.17 9.65 8.39
C PHE A 72 6.45 10.40 9.70
N SER A 73 6.87 11.65 9.61
CA SER A 73 7.10 12.56 10.73
C SER A 73 5.81 12.90 11.49
N ASP A 74 5.95 13.35 12.75
CA ASP A 74 4.81 13.79 13.56
C ASP A 74 4.09 14.99 12.92
N GLU A 75 4.82 15.89 12.25
CA GLU A 75 4.22 17.01 11.52
C GLU A 75 3.32 16.51 10.38
N THR A 76 3.80 15.57 9.58
CA THR A 76 3.01 14.95 8.51
C THR A 76 1.84 14.16 9.07
N ALA A 77 2.00 13.48 10.21
CA ALA A 77 0.92 12.78 10.91
C ALA A 77 -0.21 13.75 11.31
N SER A 78 0.14 14.92 11.86
CA SER A 78 -0.81 15.98 12.21
C SER A 78 -1.57 16.49 10.98
N LYS A 79 -0.86 16.78 9.89
CA LYS A 79 -1.47 17.25 8.63
C LYS A 79 -2.41 16.21 8.02
N ILE A 80 -2.02 14.93 8.03
CA ILE A 80 -2.86 13.81 7.55
C ILE A 80 -4.14 13.72 8.39
N LEU A 81 -4.03 13.86 9.71
CA LEU A 81 -5.19 13.81 10.61
C LEU A 81 -6.17 14.96 10.37
N GLU A 82 -5.65 16.20 10.27
CA GLU A 82 -6.49 17.37 9.99
C GLU A 82 -7.16 17.23 8.62
N SER A 83 -6.40 16.80 7.62
CA SER A 83 -6.94 16.57 6.28
C SER A 83 -7.99 15.46 6.24
N GLU A 84 -7.81 14.37 6.99
CA GLU A 84 -8.82 13.31 7.09
C GLU A 84 -10.13 13.87 7.67
N ALA A 85 -10.05 14.68 8.73
CA ALA A 85 -11.23 15.29 9.33
C ALA A 85 -11.97 16.21 8.33
N SER A 86 -11.23 17.04 7.58
CA SER A 86 -11.79 17.89 6.51
C SER A 86 -12.40 17.07 5.39
N THR A 87 -11.73 16.02 4.92
CA THR A 87 -12.27 15.11 3.90
C THR A 87 -13.56 14.46 4.37
N LEU A 88 -13.63 13.93 5.60
CA LEU A 88 -14.85 13.31 6.13
C LEU A 88 -16.02 14.31 6.18
N LYS A 89 -15.78 15.54 6.66
CA LYS A 89 -16.79 16.62 6.67
C LYS A 89 -17.26 16.97 5.26
N TYR A 90 -16.33 17.08 4.29
CA TYR A 90 -16.66 17.35 2.89
C TYR A 90 -17.55 16.24 2.31
N LEU A 91 -17.17 14.99 2.51
CA LEU A 91 -17.88 13.82 1.99
C LEU A 91 -19.28 13.67 2.60
N GLU A 92 -19.44 13.93 3.90
CA GLU A 92 -20.74 13.93 4.59
C GLU A 92 -21.68 14.98 3.99
N SER A 93 -21.16 16.18 3.71
CA SER A 93 -21.97 17.33 3.27
C SER A 93 -22.22 17.38 1.76
N HIS A 94 -21.31 16.85 0.93
CA HIS A 94 -21.35 17.03 -0.53
C HIS A 94 -21.59 15.74 -1.32
N CYS A 95 -21.20 14.57 -0.80
CA CYS A 95 -21.10 13.36 -1.64
C CYS A 95 -22.18 12.29 -1.40
N GLN A 96 -23.02 12.42 -0.35
CA GLN A 96 -24.01 11.39 0.03
C GLN A 96 -23.42 9.97 0.08
N ILE A 97 -22.14 9.86 0.45
CA ILE A 97 -21.47 8.57 0.63
C ILE A 97 -21.43 8.20 2.11
N PRO A 98 -21.42 6.90 2.42
CA PRO A 98 -21.46 6.46 3.80
C PRO A 98 -20.09 6.63 4.47
N VAL A 99 -19.88 7.74 5.20
CA VAL A 99 -18.66 8.01 5.98
C VAL A 99 -18.97 8.32 7.45
N PRO A 100 -18.00 8.13 8.38
CA PRO A 100 -18.15 8.62 9.75
C PRO A 100 -18.40 10.12 9.81
N LYS A 101 -19.29 10.53 10.70
CA LYS A 101 -19.50 11.94 11.05
C LYS A 101 -18.43 12.40 12.02
N VAL A 102 -17.73 13.49 11.71
CA VAL A 102 -16.75 14.12 12.61
C VAL A 102 -17.49 15.07 13.57
N TYR A 103 -17.21 14.93 14.88
CA TYR A 103 -17.76 15.80 15.93
C TYR A 103 -16.75 16.84 16.40
N SER A 104 -15.48 16.44 16.55
CA SER A 104 -14.36 17.32 16.91
C SER A 104 -13.06 16.69 16.46
N TYR A 105 -12.02 17.50 16.23
CA TYR A 105 -10.67 17.03 15.92
C TYR A 105 -9.64 18.08 16.32
N SER A 106 -8.39 17.65 16.48
CA SER A 106 -7.22 18.53 16.66
C SER A 106 -5.99 17.83 16.12
N GLY A 107 -5.19 18.51 15.31
CA GLY A 107 -3.89 18.01 14.84
C GLY A 107 -2.74 18.27 15.79
N THR A 108 -2.94 19.03 16.87
CA THR A 108 -1.85 19.47 17.76
C THR A 108 -1.95 18.80 19.13
N HIS A 109 -0.89 18.93 19.93
CA HIS A 109 -0.91 18.59 21.36
C HIS A 109 -1.46 19.73 22.23
N ASP A 110 -1.66 20.91 21.65
CA ASP A 110 -2.16 22.11 22.35
C ASP A 110 -3.69 22.10 22.38
N ASN A 111 -4.24 21.15 23.13
CA ASN A 111 -5.67 20.99 23.39
C ASN A 111 -5.88 20.32 24.76
N ASP A 112 -7.09 20.43 25.32
CA ASP A 112 -7.38 19.94 26.67
C ASP A 112 -7.20 18.41 26.85
N ILE A 113 -7.26 17.64 25.76
CA ILE A 113 -7.04 16.18 25.74
C ILE A 113 -5.54 15.85 25.71
N GLY A 114 -4.71 16.75 25.19
CA GLY A 114 -3.24 16.70 25.20
C GLY A 114 -2.60 15.86 24.09
N ILE A 115 -3.39 15.39 23.12
CA ILE A 115 -2.93 14.62 21.96
C ILE A 115 -3.73 14.96 20.70
N PRO A 116 -3.18 14.76 19.49
CA PRO A 116 -3.94 14.84 18.26
C PRO A 116 -5.04 13.78 18.21
N TYR A 117 -6.22 14.14 17.70
CA TYR A 117 -7.36 13.23 17.67
C TYR A 117 -8.42 13.56 16.62
N ILE A 118 -9.23 12.56 16.28
CA ILE A 118 -10.54 12.72 15.65
C ILE A 118 -11.58 12.03 16.55
N LEU A 119 -12.59 12.79 16.97
CA LEU A 119 -13.79 12.29 17.65
C LEU A 119 -14.93 12.21 16.63
N GLN A 120 -15.44 11.00 16.39
CA GLN A 120 -16.36 10.73 15.28
C GLN A 120 -17.39 9.65 15.61
N SER A 121 -18.42 9.50 14.76
CA SER A 121 -19.44 8.46 14.90
C SER A 121 -18.85 7.06 14.70
N LYS A 122 -19.33 6.07 15.46
CA LYS A 122 -18.99 4.67 15.21
C LYS A 122 -19.63 4.15 13.93
N ALA A 123 -18.85 3.45 13.08
CA ALA A 123 -19.38 2.76 11.92
C ALA A 123 -20.31 1.59 12.35
N PRO A 124 -21.58 1.55 11.91
CA PRO A 124 -22.48 0.43 12.17
C PRO A 124 -22.12 -0.80 11.33
N GLY A 125 -22.46 -1.99 11.82
CA GLY A 125 -22.16 -3.24 11.15
C GLY A 125 -20.79 -3.80 11.52
N ARG A 126 -20.23 -4.64 10.64
CA ARG A 126 -18.95 -5.33 10.85
C ARG A 126 -17.99 -5.02 9.70
N PRO A 127 -16.67 -5.00 9.95
CA PRO A 127 -15.70 -4.84 8.88
C PRO A 127 -15.79 -6.03 7.92
N LEU A 128 -15.65 -5.77 6.62
CA LEU A 128 -15.70 -6.79 5.58
C LEU A 128 -14.57 -7.83 5.73
N SER A 129 -13.49 -7.49 6.43
CA SER A 129 -12.40 -8.41 6.78
C SER A 129 -12.83 -9.56 7.71
N ASP A 130 -14.00 -9.44 8.36
CA ASP A 130 -14.64 -10.55 9.09
C ASP A 130 -15.21 -11.63 8.15
N TYR A 131 -15.30 -11.36 6.84
CA TYR A 131 -15.76 -12.29 5.81
C TYR A 131 -14.59 -12.79 4.95
N ARG A 132 -14.72 -14.01 4.41
CA ARG A 132 -13.71 -14.62 3.53
C ARG A 132 -13.78 -14.03 2.13
N TRP A 133 -13.08 -12.92 1.91
CA TRP A 133 -13.03 -12.27 0.60
C TRP A 133 -12.26 -13.08 -0.47
N ALA A 134 -11.21 -13.79 -0.06
CA ALA A 134 -10.42 -14.64 -0.95
C ALA A 134 -10.04 -15.94 -0.24
N GLU A 135 -10.03 -17.06 -0.97
CA GLU A 135 -9.53 -18.32 -0.43
C GLU A 135 -8.01 -18.26 -0.26
N SER A 136 -7.52 -18.57 0.94
CA SER A 136 -6.09 -18.79 1.15
C SER A 136 -5.72 -20.16 0.58
N VAL A 137 -5.11 -20.16 -0.61
CA VAL A 137 -4.68 -21.39 -1.33
C VAL A 137 -3.67 -22.20 -0.52
N VAL A 138 -2.80 -21.52 0.22
CA VAL A 138 -1.77 -22.13 1.08
C VAL A 138 -1.77 -21.39 2.41
N GLN A 139 -1.99 -22.11 3.52
CA GLN A 139 -2.00 -21.55 4.85
C GLN A 139 -0.78 -22.02 5.67
N PRO A 140 -0.25 -21.17 6.56
CA PRO A 140 0.75 -21.59 7.52
C PRO A 140 0.21 -22.73 8.41
N PRO A 141 0.96 -23.82 8.60
CA PRO A 141 0.55 -24.89 9.49
C PRO A 141 0.43 -24.34 10.93
N ASN A 142 -0.64 -24.73 11.62
CA ASN A 142 -0.91 -24.44 13.04
C ASN A 142 -1.25 -22.97 13.42
N ILE A 143 -1.49 -22.07 12.48
CA ILE A 143 -2.11 -20.78 12.82
C ILE A 143 -3.62 -20.98 12.95
N ARG A 144 -4.12 -20.98 14.19
CA ARG A 144 -5.55 -20.72 14.43
C ARG A 144 -5.79 -19.27 14.05
N HIS A 145 -6.48 -19.02 12.93
CA HIS A 145 -6.97 -17.67 12.64
C HIS A 145 -7.72 -17.15 13.87
N PRO A 146 -7.36 -15.99 14.44
CA PRO A 146 -7.96 -15.49 15.67
C PRO A 146 -9.48 -15.34 15.58
N MET A 147 -10.02 -15.24 14.36
CA MET A 147 -11.44 -15.21 14.06
C MET A 147 -11.76 -16.22 12.95
N SER A 148 -12.78 -17.05 13.15
CA SER A 148 -13.39 -17.81 12.07
C SER A 148 -14.09 -16.82 11.13
N GLN A 149 -13.45 -16.47 10.02
CA GLN A 149 -14.07 -15.60 9.02
C GLN A 149 -15.37 -16.24 8.51
N LEU A 150 -16.38 -15.40 8.33
CA LEU A 150 -17.69 -15.80 7.82
C LEU A 150 -17.58 -16.17 6.33
N PRO A 151 -18.38 -17.14 5.84
CA PRO A 151 -18.43 -17.42 4.42
C PRO A 151 -18.97 -16.21 3.64
N LEU A 152 -18.51 -16.06 2.40
CA LEU A 152 -18.96 -15.03 1.47
C LEU A 152 -19.09 -15.69 0.10
N SER A 153 -20.26 -15.61 -0.53
CA SER A 153 -20.47 -16.21 -1.85
C SER A 153 -19.97 -15.28 -2.97
N GLU A 154 -19.74 -15.81 -4.18
CA GLU A 154 -19.38 -14.96 -5.33
C GLU A 154 -20.44 -13.89 -5.64
N PRO A 155 -21.77 -14.18 -5.64
CA PRO A 155 -22.80 -13.16 -5.77
C PRO A 155 -22.74 -12.06 -4.71
N ASP A 156 -22.36 -12.40 -3.47
CA ASP A 156 -22.21 -11.42 -2.40
C ASP A 156 -21.01 -10.49 -2.66
N ARG A 157 -19.91 -11.04 -3.17
CA ARG A 157 -18.73 -10.25 -3.57
C ARG A 157 -19.07 -9.31 -4.73
N GLU A 158 -19.80 -9.80 -5.72
CA GLU A 158 -20.30 -8.99 -6.84
C GLU A 158 -21.24 -7.87 -6.34
N LYS A 159 -22.15 -8.16 -5.41
CA LYS A 159 -23.03 -7.17 -4.77
C LYS A 159 -22.22 -6.06 -4.08
N ILE A 160 -21.16 -6.42 -3.35
CA ILE A 160 -20.30 -5.43 -2.68
C ILE A 160 -19.54 -4.59 -3.71
N MET A 161 -18.99 -5.21 -4.74
CA MET A 161 -18.28 -4.48 -5.80
C MET A 161 -19.19 -3.54 -6.57
N ASN A 162 -20.43 -3.95 -6.86
CA ASN A 162 -21.45 -3.09 -7.47
C ASN A 162 -21.74 -1.85 -6.58
N GLN A 163 -21.97 -2.03 -5.28
CA GLN A 163 -22.14 -0.89 -4.36
C GLN A 163 -20.92 0.04 -4.31
N LEU A 164 -19.70 -0.52 -4.34
CA LEU A 164 -18.47 0.28 -4.45
C LEU A 164 -18.45 1.08 -5.76
N GLY A 165 -18.86 0.49 -6.88
CA GLY A 165 -19.01 1.18 -8.16
C GLY A 165 -19.94 2.40 -8.04
N THR A 166 -21.10 2.23 -7.41
CA THR A 166 -22.05 3.32 -7.16
C THR A 166 -21.44 4.42 -6.28
N ILE A 167 -20.72 4.06 -5.21
CA ILE A 167 -20.02 5.03 -4.35
C ILE A 167 -18.97 5.80 -5.15
N MET A 168 -18.16 5.12 -5.96
CA MET A 168 -17.15 5.78 -6.80
C MET A 168 -17.80 6.69 -7.86
N CYS A 169 -18.96 6.34 -8.41
CA CYS A 169 -19.72 7.24 -9.29
C CYS A 169 -20.17 8.51 -8.58
N ARG A 170 -20.55 8.44 -7.31
CA ARG A 170 -20.92 9.63 -6.53
C ARG A 170 -19.70 10.52 -6.25
N LEU A 171 -18.57 9.91 -5.92
CA LEU A 171 -17.30 10.62 -5.75
C LEU A 171 -16.83 11.26 -7.06
N SER A 172 -17.12 10.67 -8.21
CA SER A 172 -16.72 11.25 -9.50
C SER A 172 -17.55 12.49 -9.89
N LYS A 173 -18.64 12.79 -9.16
CA LYS A 173 -19.50 13.96 -9.42
C LYS A 173 -19.02 15.22 -8.70
N VAL A 174 -18.11 15.09 -7.71
CA VAL A 174 -17.45 16.23 -7.07
C VAL A 174 -16.13 16.54 -7.75
N HIS A 175 -15.93 17.81 -8.09
CA HIS A 175 -14.84 18.27 -8.93
C HIS A 175 -14.02 19.33 -8.22
N PHE A 176 -12.71 19.22 -8.35
CA PHE A 176 -11.73 20.15 -7.81
C PHE A 176 -10.86 20.70 -8.94
N ASP A 177 -10.39 21.94 -8.79
CA ASP A 177 -9.51 22.63 -9.74
C ASP A 177 -8.02 22.26 -9.54
N LYS A 178 -7.69 21.64 -8.40
CA LYS A 178 -6.33 21.21 -8.05
C LYS A 178 -6.28 19.80 -7.51
N ILE A 179 -5.11 19.19 -7.61
CA ILE A 179 -4.71 17.93 -6.99
C ILE A 179 -3.99 18.23 -5.68
N GLY A 180 -4.48 17.67 -4.58
CA GLY A 180 -3.93 17.84 -3.25
C GLY A 180 -4.87 17.32 -2.17
N SER A 181 -4.49 17.47 -0.90
CA SER A 181 -5.32 17.02 0.22
C SER A 181 -6.24 18.14 0.69
N LEU A 182 -7.42 17.79 1.20
CA LEU A 182 -8.42 18.77 1.65
C LEU A 182 -8.12 19.26 3.05
N PHE A 183 -8.33 20.55 3.29
CA PHE A 183 -8.25 21.18 4.60
C PHE A 183 -9.42 22.14 4.80
N ASP A 184 -9.81 22.37 6.06
CA ASP A 184 -10.77 23.39 6.44
C ASP A 184 -10.15 24.77 6.17
N ASP A 185 -10.92 25.70 5.61
CA ASP A 185 -10.53 27.10 5.52
C ASP A 185 -11.09 27.91 6.71
N ASP A 186 -10.56 29.12 6.91
CA ASP A 186 -10.97 30.03 8.00
C ASP A 186 -12.45 30.45 7.93
N THR A 187 -13.13 30.17 6.81
CA THR A 187 -14.53 30.53 6.55
C THR A 187 -15.49 29.35 6.74
N GLY A 188 -14.99 28.16 7.09
CA GLY A 188 -15.77 26.93 7.21
C GLY A 188 -16.08 26.24 5.88
N SER A 189 -15.37 26.60 4.82
CA SER A 189 -15.33 25.93 3.52
C SER A 189 -14.07 25.05 3.43
N PHE A 190 -13.75 24.51 2.26
CA PHE A 190 -12.66 23.57 2.04
C PHE A 190 -11.67 24.09 0.99
N LEU A 191 -10.39 23.94 1.25
CA LEU A 191 -9.31 24.24 0.31
C LEU A 191 -8.51 22.98 -0.03
N VAL A 192 -7.93 22.96 -1.23
CA VAL A 192 -6.96 21.93 -1.65
C VAL A 192 -5.56 22.46 -1.35
N GLY A 193 -4.88 21.81 -0.40
CA GLY A 193 -3.52 22.13 0.04
C GLY A 193 -2.47 21.19 -0.56
N GLU A 194 -1.35 21.01 0.16
CA GLU A 194 -0.34 20.04 -0.24
C GLU A 194 -0.92 18.62 -0.36
N CYS A 195 -0.33 17.81 -1.22
CA CYS A 195 -0.73 16.44 -1.50
C CYS A 195 -0.09 15.50 -0.49
N LEU A 196 -0.89 14.97 0.42
CA LEU A 196 -0.48 14.02 1.46
C LEU A 196 -0.67 12.57 1.03
N SER A 197 -0.66 12.31 -0.29
CA SER A 197 -0.83 10.95 -0.82
C SER A 197 0.24 9.99 -0.28
N PRO A 198 -0.04 8.67 -0.18
CA PRO A 198 0.92 7.69 0.30
C PRO A 198 2.25 7.71 -0.45
N VAL A 199 2.23 7.95 -1.77
CA VAL A 199 3.45 8.03 -2.59
C VAL A 199 4.37 9.13 -2.08
N LEU A 200 3.82 10.25 -1.64
CA LEU A 200 4.59 11.42 -1.24
C LEU A 200 5.04 11.32 0.22
N THR A 201 4.22 10.77 1.11
CA THR A 201 4.45 10.87 2.56
C THR A 201 4.92 9.59 3.23
N TRP A 202 4.44 8.42 2.80
CA TRP A 202 4.72 7.16 3.49
C TRP A 202 6.17 6.71 3.29
N TRP A 203 6.63 5.78 4.11
CA TRP A 203 8.00 5.26 4.10
C TRP A 203 9.06 6.34 4.33
N SER A 204 8.76 7.31 5.18
CA SER A 204 9.62 8.47 5.47
C SER A 204 9.93 9.33 4.25
N ARG A 205 9.11 9.25 3.19
CA ARG A 205 9.28 10.07 1.98
C ARG A 205 9.01 11.55 2.21
N ASP A 206 8.37 11.90 3.31
CA ASP A 206 8.27 13.28 3.80
C ASP A 206 9.62 13.85 4.28
N SER A 207 10.61 12.98 4.55
CA SER A 207 11.94 13.32 5.07
C SER A 207 13.07 13.18 4.03
N LEU A 208 12.74 13.07 2.73
CA LEU A 208 13.72 13.08 1.64
C LEU A 208 14.56 14.37 1.67
N GLU A 209 15.85 14.26 1.41
CA GLU A 209 16.77 15.40 1.36
C GLU A 209 16.54 16.23 0.09
N VAL A 210 16.22 15.57 -1.03
CA VAL A 210 15.81 16.26 -2.25
C VAL A 210 14.45 16.95 -2.07
N GLU A 211 14.37 18.19 -2.54
CA GLU A 211 13.12 18.94 -2.54
C GLU A 211 12.13 18.32 -3.54
N ILE A 212 11.07 17.72 -3.01
CA ILE A 212 9.96 17.17 -3.77
C ILE A 212 8.82 18.18 -3.78
N GLU A 213 8.33 18.55 -4.97
CA GLU A 213 7.10 19.34 -5.11
C GLU A 213 5.91 18.53 -4.61
N ARG A 214 5.16 19.04 -3.63
CA ARG A 214 3.99 18.36 -3.04
C ARG A 214 2.66 19.03 -3.43
N GLY A 215 2.67 19.91 -4.41
CA GLY A 215 1.47 20.63 -4.84
C GLY A 215 1.02 21.71 -3.83
N PRO A 216 -0.25 22.15 -3.89
CA PRO A 216 -1.31 21.63 -4.76
C PRO A 216 -0.96 21.79 -6.25
N PHE A 217 -1.27 20.77 -7.06
CA PHE A 217 -0.97 20.79 -8.49
C PHE A 217 -2.19 21.23 -9.29
N THR A 218 -1.98 22.05 -10.33
CA THR A 218 -3.04 22.42 -11.29
C THR A 218 -3.08 21.49 -12.50
N GLU A 219 -2.01 20.72 -12.73
CA GLU A 219 -1.84 19.87 -13.91
C GLU A 219 -1.60 18.42 -13.49
N GLU A 220 -2.34 17.49 -14.10
CA GLU A 220 -2.16 16.05 -13.88
C GLU A 220 -0.73 15.59 -14.16
N THR A 221 -0.09 16.13 -15.21
CA THR A 221 1.29 15.76 -15.55
C THR A 221 2.29 16.21 -14.48
N ALA A 222 2.10 17.37 -13.83
CA ALA A 222 2.97 17.82 -12.75
C ALA A 222 2.85 16.90 -11.53
N TYR A 223 1.62 16.51 -11.20
CA TYR A 223 1.36 15.53 -10.15
C TYR A 223 2.05 14.19 -10.42
N LEU A 224 1.85 13.59 -11.60
CA LEU A 224 2.46 12.30 -11.94
C LEU A 224 4.00 12.36 -11.89
N ARG A 225 4.60 13.45 -12.35
CA ARG A 225 6.06 13.67 -12.25
C ARG A 225 6.55 13.77 -10.81
N SER A 226 5.81 14.44 -9.94
CA SER A 226 6.12 14.48 -8.51
C SER A 226 6.10 13.08 -7.88
N LEU A 227 5.10 12.26 -8.22
CA LEU A 227 5.02 10.87 -7.78
C LEU A 227 6.23 10.03 -8.25
N ILE A 228 6.63 10.17 -9.53
CA ILE A 228 7.78 9.47 -10.11
C ILE A 228 9.11 9.95 -9.52
N SER A 229 9.24 11.26 -9.31
CA SER A 229 10.42 11.87 -8.70
C SER A 229 10.60 11.36 -7.27
N THR A 230 9.52 11.27 -6.51
CA THR A 230 9.56 10.73 -5.14
C THR A 230 9.91 9.24 -5.12
N PHE A 231 9.35 8.45 -6.03
CA PHE A 231 9.70 7.03 -6.19
C PHE A 231 11.19 6.84 -6.51
N THR A 232 11.73 7.68 -7.39
CA THR A 232 13.15 7.66 -7.77
C THR A 232 14.04 8.10 -6.60
N ALA A 233 13.71 9.21 -5.95
CA ALA A 233 14.42 9.71 -4.78
C ALA A 233 14.43 8.71 -3.62
N HIS A 234 13.33 8.00 -3.38
CA HIS A 234 13.29 6.92 -2.40
C HIS A 234 14.33 5.84 -2.72
N ALA A 235 14.51 5.46 -4.00
CA ALA A 235 15.52 4.49 -4.38
C ALA A 235 16.96 5.02 -4.26
N GLU A 236 17.16 6.33 -4.30
CA GLU A 236 18.47 6.96 -4.12
C GLU A 236 18.84 7.15 -2.65
N GLU A 237 17.89 7.57 -1.80
CA GLU A 237 18.17 8.06 -0.44
C GLU A 237 17.66 7.15 0.68
N LEU A 238 16.56 6.42 0.44
CA LEU A 238 15.89 5.64 1.48
C LEU A 238 16.21 4.15 1.35
N SER A 239 15.84 3.37 2.38
CA SER A 239 15.96 1.91 2.33
C SER A 239 14.89 1.34 1.41
N ILE A 240 15.32 0.50 0.47
CA ILE A 240 14.42 -0.22 -0.44
C ILE A 240 14.13 -1.64 0.01
N THR A 241 14.62 -2.06 1.19
CA THR A 241 14.25 -3.33 1.80
C THR A 241 12.75 -3.43 2.04
N PRO A 242 12.09 -4.56 1.71
CA PRO A 242 12.63 -5.86 1.26
C PRO A 242 12.63 -6.07 -0.27
N TYR A 243 12.54 -4.98 -1.04
CA TYR A 243 12.30 -5.01 -2.47
C TYR A 243 13.58 -5.20 -3.29
N LEU A 244 13.52 -6.12 -4.24
CA LEU A 244 14.57 -6.40 -5.21
C LEU A 244 13.92 -6.47 -6.58
N PHE A 245 14.17 -5.49 -7.45
CA PHE A 245 13.34 -5.24 -8.63
C PHE A 245 13.24 -6.50 -9.52
N PHE A 246 14.38 -7.09 -9.89
CA PHE A 246 14.45 -8.33 -10.69
C PHE A 246 14.30 -9.63 -9.88
N SER A 247 13.99 -9.57 -8.59
CA SER A 247 13.61 -10.73 -7.78
C SER A 247 12.45 -10.38 -6.84
N PRO A 248 11.21 -10.37 -7.35
CA PRO A 248 10.01 -10.12 -6.58
C PRO A 248 9.88 -11.01 -5.35
N LEU A 249 9.13 -10.56 -4.34
CA LEU A 249 8.83 -11.35 -3.14
C LEU A 249 8.03 -12.61 -3.51
N PRO A 250 8.43 -13.81 -3.06
CA PRO A 250 7.62 -15.01 -3.18
C PRO A 250 6.23 -14.80 -2.57
N LYS A 251 5.18 -15.35 -3.17
CA LYS A 251 3.84 -15.38 -2.56
C LYS A 251 3.37 -16.78 -2.26
N PRO A 252 2.67 -17.03 -1.14
CA PRO A 252 2.16 -18.35 -0.81
C PRO A 252 1.35 -19.02 -1.93
N ALA A 253 0.53 -18.26 -2.65
CA ALA A 253 -0.32 -18.77 -3.73
C ALA A 253 0.45 -19.27 -4.97
N GLU A 254 1.76 -19.04 -5.07
CA GLU A 254 2.59 -19.48 -6.21
C GLU A 254 3.22 -20.86 -6.00
N TYR A 255 3.13 -21.39 -4.76
CA TYR A 255 3.79 -22.63 -4.35
C TYR A 255 2.76 -23.69 -3.96
N PRO A 256 3.08 -24.98 -4.14
CA PRO A 256 2.16 -26.08 -3.85
C PRO A 256 1.91 -26.28 -2.35
N THR A 257 2.88 -25.92 -1.49
CA THR A 257 2.81 -26.11 -0.03
C THR A 257 3.44 -24.93 0.70
N TRP A 258 3.12 -24.78 1.99
CA TRP A 258 3.72 -23.74 2.83
C TRP A 258 5.23 -23.93 2.98
N ASP A 259 5.69 -25.17 3.11
CA ASP A 259 7.12 -25.49 3.18
C ASP A 259 7.87 -25.12 1.90
N SER A 260 7.24 -25.33 0.73
CA SER A 260 7.80 -24.91 -0.57
C SER A 260 7.92 -23.38 -0.65
N PHE A 261 6.90 -22.65 -0.17
CA PHE A 261 6.93 -21.19 -0.07
C PHE A 261 8.03 -20.69 0.89
N LEU A 262 8.17 -21.28 2.08
CA LEU A 262 9.24 -20.93 3.02
C LEU A 262 10.62 -21.22 2.42
N ALA A 263 10.81 -22.39 1.80
CA ALA A 263 12.07 -22.74 1.16
C ALA A 263 12.43 -21.78 0.01
N ALA A 264 11.44 -21.30 -0.75
CA ALA A 264 11.66 -20.27 -1.76
C ALA A 264 12.05 -18.92 -1.16
N THR A 265 11.41 -18.53 -0.06
CA THR A 265 11.75 -17.31 0.69
C THR A 265 13.18 -17.38 1.23
N ASP A 266 13.56 -18.52 1.80
CA ASP A 266 14.93 -18.82 2.26
C ASP A 266 15.95 -18.71 1.12
N ARG A 267 15.69 -19.32 -0.04
CA ARG A 267 16.59 -19.26 -1.20
C ARG A 267 16.74 -17.86 -1.76
N ARG A 268 15.65 -17.08 -1.79
CA ARG A 268 15.72 -15.66 -2.16
C ARG A 268 16.57 -14.88 -1.15
N GLY A 269 16.39 -15.12 0.14
CA GLY A 269 17.22 -14.55 1.20
C GLY A 269 18.71 -14.88 1.00
N ASP A 270 19.03 -16.15 0.75
CA ASP A 270 20.39 -16.58 0.45
C ASP A 270 20.97 -15.87 -0.79
N PHE A 271 20.17 -15.78 -1.87
CA PHE A 271 20.57 -15.07 -3.09
C PHE A 271 20.85 -13.58 -2.86
N ILE A 272 20.08 -12.94 -1.99
CA ILE A 272 20.23 -11.52 -1.63
C ILE A 272 21.52 -11.27 -0.86
N VAL A 273 21.84 -12.13 0.12
CA VAL A 273 22.99 -11.96 1.00
C VAL A 273 24.31 -11.94 0.22
N ILE A 274 24.42 -12.76 -0.83
CA ILE A 274 25.61 -12.75 -1.69
C ILE A 274 25.72 -11.39 -2.40
N GLY A 275 26.71 -10.57 -2.06
CA GLY A 275 26.89 -9.25 -2.67
C GLY A 275 25.87 -8.18 -2.26
N ASP A 276 25.19 -8.36 -1.12
CA ASP A 276 24.29 -7.37 -0.50
C ASP A 276 23.27 -6.72 -1.47
N LYS A 277 22.52 -7.56 -2.20
CA LYS A 277 21.75 -7.11 -3.37
C LYS A 277 20.57 -6.18 -3.06
N LEU A 278 20.04 -6.17 -1.83
CA LEU A 278 18.86 -5.37 -1.51
C LEU A 278 19.18 -3.88 -1.56
N GLU A 279 20.18 -3.45 -0.79
CA GLU A 279 20.55 -2.04 -0.69
C GLU A 279 21.64 -1.64 -1.69
N GLY A 280 22.22 -2.63 -2.41
CA GLY A 280 23.28 -2.42 -3.37
C GLY A 280 22.89 -1.55 -4.57
N SER A 281 23.89 -0.82 -5.08
CA SER A 281 23.79 0.16 -6.17
C SER A 281 23.10 -0.36 -7.43
N LYS A 282 23.26 -1.64 -7.77
CA LYS A 282 22.59 -2.25 -8.93
C LYS A 282 21.06 -2.24 -8.79
N ASN A 283 20.52 -2.64 -7.63
CA ASN A 283 19.07 -2.65 -7.40
C ASN A 283 18.52 -1.21 -7.37
N ARG A 284 19.22 -0.30 -6.68
CA ARG A 284 18.87 1.14 -6.67
C ARG A 284 18.81 1.73 -8.08
N LEU A 285 19.80 1.43 -8.92
CA LEU A 285 19.82 1.86 -10.32
C LEU A 285 18.63 1.28 -11.11
N GLU A 286 18.24 0.03 -10.87
CA GLU A 286 17.08 -0.57 -11.54
C GLU A 286 15.79 0.19 -11.22
N TYR A 287 15.55 0.56 -9.96
CA TYR A 287 14.42 1.45 -9.60
C TYR A 287 14.53 2.83 -10.26
N CYS A 288 15.72 3.42 -10.34
CA CYS A 288 15.92 4.70 -11.02
C CYS A 288 15.64 4.62 -12.53
N ILE A 289 16.06 3.53 -13.18
CA ILE A 289 15.75 3.25 -14.59
C ILE A 289 14.24 3.07 -14.78
N ALA A 290 13.56 2.38 -13.86
CA ALA A 290 12.11 2.29 -13.88
C ALA A 290 11.47 3.68 -13.79
N GLY A 291 11.94 4.56 -12.90
CA GLY A 291 11.52 5.96 -12.80
C GLY A 291 11.71 6.75 -14.10
N GLN A 292 12.87 6.62 -14.74
CA GLN A 292 13.15 7.26 -16.04
C GLN A 292 12.18 6.80 -17.14
N ILE A 293 11.84 5.51 -17.16
CA ILE A 293 10.89 4.98 -18.13
C ILE A 293 9.47 5.43 -17.81
N LEU A 294 9.08 5.51 -16.53
CA LEU A 294 7.78 6.04 -16.10
C LEU A 294 7.60 7.50 -16.52
N GLU A 295 8.65 8.31 -16.45
CA GLU A 295 8.64 9.70 -16.91
C GLU A 295 8.27 9.79 -18.41
N GLU A 296 8.77 8.86 -19.22
CA GLU A 296 8.44 8.78 -20.65
C GLU A 296 7.00 8.33 -20.92
N MET A 297 6.35 7.67 -19.94
CA MET A 297 4.96 7.23 -20.02
C MET A 297 3.95 8.32 -19.64
N VAL A 298 4.39 9.39 -18.96
CA VAL A 298 3.51 10.45 -18.43
C VAL A 298 2.49 10.96 -19.47
N PRO A 299 2.85 11.26 -20.74
CA PRO A 299 1.88 11.72 -21.73
C PRO A 299 0.75 10.73 -22.04
N GLN A 300 0.99 9.42 -21.89
CA GLN A 300 -0.02 8.37 -22.08
C GLN A 300 -0.80 8.07 -20.79
N LEU A 301 -0.19 8.30 -19.63
CA LEU A 301 -0.84 8.16 -18.33
C LEU A 301 -1.84 9.29 -18.07
N SER A 302 -1.48 10.53 -18.44
CA SER A 302 -2.32 11.70 -18.21
C SER A 302 -3.63 11.65 -18.99
N SER A 303 -4.72 12.09 -18.36
CA SER A 303 -6.02 12.29 -19.00
C SER A 303 -6.14 13.68 -19.64
N ASP A 304 -7.21 13.88 -20.41
CA ASP A 304 -7.60 15.15 -21.00
C ASP A 304 -8.52 16.00 -20.08
N TRP A 305 -8.72 15.56 -18.83
CA TRP A 305 -9.62 16.21 -17.88
C TRP A 305 -8.92 17.36 -17.17
N THR A 306 -9.64 18.48 -16.99
CA THR A 306 -9.12 19.68 -16.32
C THR A 306 -9.63 19.82 -14.89
N THR A 307 -10.27 18.78 -14.36
CA THR A 307 -10.87 18.74 -13.02
C THR A 307 -10.56 17.40 -12.38
N PHE A 308 -10.41 17.43 -11.06
CA PHE A 308 -9.95 16.29 -10.26
C PHE A 308 -11.04 15.79 -9.32
N THR A 309 -10.95 14.53 -8.92
CA THR A 309 -11.91 13.85 -8.04
C THR A 309 -11.20 13.33 -6.79
N ILE A 310 -11.90 13.19 -5.67
CA ILE A 310 -11.29 12.66 -4.45
C ILE A 310 -11.20 11.13 -4.48
N SER A 311 -10.03 10.58 -4.15
CA SER A 311 -9.78 9.14 -4.09
C SER A 311 -9.50 8.67 -2.66
N HIS A 312 -9.90 7.43 -2.34
CA HIS A 312 -9.59 6.78 -1.08
C HIS A 312 -8.33 5.90 -1.26
N PRO A 313 -7.17 6.29 -0.72
CA PRO A 313 -5.91 5.62 -1.02
C PRO A 313 -5.76 4.24 -0.37
N ASP A 314 -6.42 4.01 0.77
CA ASP A 314 -6.31 2.76 1.55
C ASP A 314 -7.64 1.97 1.63
N LEU A 315 -8.32 1.82 0.49
CA LEU A 315 -9.59 1.09 0.46
C LEU A 315 -9.35 -0.42 0.43
N HIS A 316 -9.53 -1.08 1.58
CA HIS A 316 -9.44 -2.53 1.73
C HIS A 316 -10.56 -3.07 2.64
N THR A 317 -10.69 -4.38 2.76
CA THR A 317 -11.78 -5.05 3.50
C THR A 317 -11.87 -4.68 4.99
N GLY A 318 -10.79 -4.17 5.59
CA GLY A 318 -10.80 -3.69 6.97
C GLY A 318 -11.46 -2.31 7.14
N ASN A 319 -11.49 -1.52 6.07
CA ASN A 319 -11.99 -0.15 6.05
C ASN A 319 -13.42 -0.04 5.49
N ILE A 320 -14.00 -1.15 5.03
CA ILE A 320 -15.38 -1.24 4.54
C ILE A 320 -16.21 -1.95 5.61
N PHE A 321 -17.30 -1.31 6.05
CA PHE A 321 -18.26 -1.88 6.98
C PHE A 321 -19.54 -2.27 6.26
N VAL A 322 -20.12 -3.39 6.65
CA VAL A 322 -21.36 -3.93 6.08
C VAL A 322 -22.36 -4.34 7.16
N ASP A 323 -23.65 -4.26 6.84
CA ASP A 323 -24.74 -4.79 7.65
C ASP A 323 -24.90 -6.32 7.46
N GLU A 324 -25.96 -6.89 8.04
CA GLU A 324 -26.26 -8.33 7.96
C GLU A 324 -26.64 -8.79 6.54
N ASP A 325 -27.13 -7.86 5.70
CA ASP A 325 -27.49 -8.09 4.31
C ASP A 325 -26.34 -7.76 3.34
N LEU A 326 -25.15 -7.45 3.85
CA LEU A 326 -23.97 -7.06 3.08
C LEU A 326 -24.14 -5.76 2.30
N ASN A 327 -24.98 -4.83 2.79
CA ASN A 327 -24.99 -3.46 2.29
C ASN A 327 -23.87 -2.67 2.95
N ILE A 328 -23.14 -1.86 2.17
CA ILE A 328 -22.06 -1.02 2.67
C ILE A 328 -22.65 0.06 3.56
N THR A 329 -22.33 0.01 4.85
CA THR A 329 -22.83 0.93 5.84
C THR A 329 -21.92 2.13 6.03
N ARG A 330 -20.58 1.93 5.98
CA ARG A 330 -19.55 2.98 6.10
C ARG A 330 -18.23 2.58 5.43
N SER A 331 -17.54 3.56 4.85
CA SER A 331 -16.11 3.53 4.53
C SER A 331 -15.37 4.42 5.53
N ILE A 332 -14.37 3.86 6.20
CA ILE A 332 -13.56 4.55 7.22
C ILE A 332 -12.12 4.72 6.74
N ASP A 333 -11.33 5.46 7.51
CA ASP A 333 -9.89 5.63 7.31
C ASP A 333 -9.51 6.37 6.02
N TRP A 334 -10.01 7.60 5.91
CA TRP A 334 -9.73 8.51 4.79
C TRP A 334 -8.40 9.27 4.98
N GLY A 335 -7.50 8.76 5.81
CA GLY A 335 -6.15 9.28 5.95
C GLY A 335 -5.43 9.29 4.60
N SER A 336 -4.68 10.36 4.32
CA SER A 336 -3.98 10.58 3.05
C SER A 336 -4.88 10.68 1.82
N ALA A 337 -6.20 10.86 1.99
CA ALA A 337 -7.11 11.13 0.88
C ALA A 337 -6.71 12.41 0.15
N THR A 338 -6.79 12.35 -1.18
CA THR A 338 -6.30 13.42 -2.06
C THR A 338 -7.24 13.53 -3.24
N THR A 339 -7.44 14.75 -3.71
CA THR A 339 -8.01 15.02 -5.04
C THR A 339 -6.97 14.63 -6.09
N GLY A 340 -7.36 13.86 -7.10
CA GLY A 340 -6.47 13.32 -8.11
C GLY A 340 -7.19 13.08 -9.43
N PRO A 341 -6.48 12.59 -10.44
CA PRO A 341 -7.09 12.21 -11.71
C PRO A 341 -8.24 11.21 -11.49
N VAL A 342 -9.32 11.35 -12.26
CA VAL A 342 -10.47 10.43 -12.16
C VAL A 342 -10.07 8.97 -12.43
N THR A 343 -8.97 8.74 -13.15
CA THR A 343 -8.40 7.41 -13.37
C THR A 343 -7.97 6.70 -12.09
N GLU A 344 -7.59 7.43 -11.03
CA GLU A 344 -7.33 6.83 -9.71
C GLU A 344 -8.60 6.31 -9.06
N LEU A 345 -9.70 7.04 -9.20
CA LEU A 345 -11.00 6.65 -8.68
C LEU A 345 -11.57 5.42 -9.42
N LEU A 346 -11.28 5.32 -10.71
CA LEU A 346 -11.71 4.19 -11.57
C LEU A 346 -10.82 2.95 -11.42
N ALA A 347 -9.65 3.08 -10.79
CA ALA A 347 -8.77 1.96 -10.50
C ALA A 347 -9.48 0.95 -9.58
N THR A 348 -9.97 -0.15 -10.16
CA THR A 348 -10.87 -1.08 -9.46
C THR A 348 -10.24 -1.61 -8.15
N PRO A 349 -10.91 -1.49 -6.99
CA PRO A 349 -10.33 -1.82 -5.69
C PRO A 349 -9.97 -3.31 -5.55
N GLY A 350 -8.69 -3.63 -5.35
CA GLY A 350 -8.20 -5.02 -5.37
C GLY A 350 -8.80 -5.95 -4.31
N LEU A 351 -9.17 -5.43 -3.13
CA LEU A 351 -9.73 -6.05 -1.90
C LEU A 351 -9.12 -7.38 -1.37
N ALA A 352 -8.55 -8.24 -2.21
CA ALA A 352 -7.83 -9.48 -1.92
C ALA A 352 -6.31 -9.30 -1.84
N GLY A 353 -5.80 -8.08 -2.03
CA GLY A 353 -4.36 -7.75 -1.98
C GLY A 353 -3.94 -6.75 -3.05
N SER A 354 -2.68 -6.32 -2.98
CA SER A 354 -2.10 -5.26 -3.83
C SER A 354 -1.44 -5.78 -5.11
N SER A 355 -1.46 -7.09 -5.36
CA SER A 355 -0.44 -7.71 -6.22
C SER A 355 -0.93 -8.27 -7.56
N LYS A 356 -2.25 -8.38 -7.74
CA LYS A 356 -2.90 -8.81 -8.98
C LYS A 356 -4.22 -8.03 -9.14
N PRO A 357 -4.65 -7.76 -10.38
CA PRO A 357 -5.97 -7.19 -10.61
C PRO A 357 -7.06 -8.18 -10.16
N LEU A 358 -8.26 -7.66 -9.94
CA LEU A 358 -9.44 -8.47 -9.60
C LEU A 358 -9.82 -9.43 -10.74
N PRO A 359 -10.48 -10.55 -10.42
CA PRO A 359 -11.18 -11.35 -11.41
C PRO A 359 -12.14 -10.50 -12.26
N VAL A 360 -12.28 -10.85 -13.54
CA VAL A 360 -13.12 -10.11 -14.50
C VAL A 360 -14.54 -9.90 -13.99
N ALA A 361 -15.16 -10.92 -13.40
CA ALA A 361 -16.54 -10.82 -12.86
C ALA A 361 -16.69 -9.70 -11.82
N LEU A 362 -15.73 -9.55 -10.91
CA LEU A 362 -15.75 -8.51 -9.87
C LEU A 362 -15.47 -7.12 -10.44
N ALA A 363 -14.58 -7.02 -11.43
CA ALA A 363 -14.36 -5.77 -12.15
C ALA A 363 -15.62 -5.36 -12.94
N THR A 364 -16.29 -6.30 -13.60
CA THR A 364 -17.56 -6.06 -14.29
C THR A 364 -18.67 -5.63 -13.34
N ALA A 365 -18.79 -6.25 -12.16
CA ALA A 365 -19.77 -5.84 -11.15
C ALA A 365 -19.53 -4.41 -10.66
N PHE A 366 -18.27 -4.04 -10.41
CA PHE A 366 -17.88 -2.66 -10.06
C PHE A 366 -18.24 -1.66 -11.17
N GLN A 367 -17.88 -1.96 -12.41
CA GLN A 367 -18.21 -1.11 -13.55
C GLN A 367 -19.73 -0.97 -13.72
N ALA A 368 -20.48 -2.05 -13.57
CA ALA A 368 -21.94 -2.03 -13.66
C ALA A 368 -22.54 -1.07 -12.62
N GLY A 369 -22.13 -1.16 -11.36
CA GLY A 369 -22.64 -0.28 -10.30
C GLY A 369 -22.26 1.18 -10.48
N PHE A 370 -21.11 1.46 -11.10
CA PHE A 370 -20.73 2.83 -11.49
C PHE A 370 -21.62 3.36 -12.62
N LEU A 371 -21.86 2.54 -13.65
CA LEU A 371 -22.62 2.92 -14.84
C LEU A 371 -24.13 3.05 -14.58
N GLU A 372 -24.66 2.46 -13.50
CA GLU A 372 -26.06 2.63 -13.09
C GLU A 372 -26.47 4.10 -12.92
N GLU A 373 -25.60 4.91 -12.31
CA GLU A 373 -25.84 6.35 -12.11
C GLU A 373 -25.15 7.23 -13.18
N SER A 374 -24.37 6.63 -14.09
CA SER A 374 -23.64 7.32 -15.17
C SER A 374 -23.52 6.45 -16.43
N PRO A 375 -24.64 6.19 -17.14
CA PRO A 375 -24.67 5.23 -18.25
C PRO A 375 -23.84 5.68 -19.46
N ASP A 376 -23.66 6.98 -19.64
CA ASP A 376 -22.93 7.59 -20.77
C ASP A 376 -21.43 7.80 -20.47
N PHE A 377 -20.90 7.22 -19.39
CA PHE A 377 -19.50 7.37 -19.02
C PHE A 377 -18.56 6.78 -20.09
N ARG A 378 -17.43 7.48 -20.34
CA ARG A 378 -16.47 7.14 -21.40
C ARG A 378 -15.83 5.77 -21.14
N GLN A 379 -16.04 4.81 -22.04
CA GLN A 379 -15.60 3.42 -21.86
C GLN A 379 -14.08 3.23 -21.86
N ASP A 380 -13.34 4.07 -22.58
CA ASP A 380 -11.87 4.03 -22.62
C ASP A 380 -11.22 4.34 -21.25
N MET A 381 -11.97 4.99 -20.35
CA MET A 381 -11.48 5.37 -19.02
C MET A 381 -11.26 4.16 -18.10
N TRP A 382 -11.94 3.03 -18.35
CA TRP A 382 -11.70 1.80 -17.58
C TRP A 382 -10.30 1.24 -17.79
N THR A 383 -9.84 1.21 -19.05
CA THR A 383 -8.47 0.82 -19.38
C THR A 383 -7.46 1.80 -18.78
N ARG A 384 -7.75 3.10 -18.80
CA ARG A 384 -6.90 4.10 -18.14
C ARG A 384 -6.86 3.94 -16.62
N GLY A 385 -7.99 3.59 -16.00
CA GLY A 385 -8.07 3.25 -14.57
C GLY A 385 -7.24 2.00 -14.23
N GLU A 386 -7.25 0.98 -15.09
CA GLU A 386 -6.36 -0.18 -14.95
C GLU A 386 -4.88 0.23 -15.06
N THR A 387 -4.52 1.06 -16.04
CA THR A 387 -3.16 1.59 -16.17
C THR A 387 -2.73 2.34 -14.90
N MET A 388 -3.60 3.21 -14.37
CA MET A 388 -3.36 3.96 -13.13
C MET A 388 -3.24 3.04 -11.91
N TRP A 389 -3.99 1.93 -11.88
CA TRP A 389 -3.91 0.91 -10.84
C TRP A 389 -2.50 0.29 -10.73
N TYR A 390 -1.86 -0.01 -11.87
CA TYR A 390 -0.49 -0.53 -11.90
C TYR A 390 0.53 0.54 -11.55
N PHE A 391 0.37 1.74 -12.11
CA PHE A 391 1.24 2.89 -11.83
C PHE A 391 1.30 3.19 -10.34
N SER A 392 0.15 3.46 -9.71
CA SER A 392 0.04 3.81 -8.28
C SER A 392 0.69 2.75 -7.37
N ARG A 393 0.48 1.46 -7.64
CA ARG A 393 1.07 0.36 -6.85
C ARG A 393 2.58 0.29 -6.97
N LEU A 394 3.11 0.55 -8.15
CA LEU A 394 4.54 0.57 -8.40
C LEU A 394 5.19 1.75 -7.68
N VAL A 395 4.68 2.98 -7.86
CA VAL A 395 5.27 4.17 -7.24
C VAL A 395 5.10 4.20 -5.72
N CYS A 396 4.05 3.58 -5.17
CA CYS A 396 3.87 3.39 -3.72
C CYS A 396 4.65 2.20 -3.12
N LEU A 397 5.26 1.32 -3.93
CA LEU A 397 5.91 0.07 -3.49
C LEU A 397 4.98 -0.85 -2.65
N LEU A 398 3.72 -1.05 -3.06
CA LEU A 398 2.70 -1.71 -2.20
C LEU A 398 2.72 -3.25 -2.17
N SER A 399 3.48 -3.92 -3.03
CA SER A 399 3.27 -5.36 -3.28
C SER A 399 4.51 -6.23 -3.29
N GLY A 400 5.71 -5.63 -3.39
CA GLY A 400 6.96 -6.35 -3.67
C GLY A 400 6.93 -7.18 -4.95
N GLN A 401 6.11 -6.75 -5.92
CA GLN A 401 5.96 -7.34 -7.25
C GLN A 401 6.28 -6.31 -8.33
N ASP A 402 7.30 -5.51 -8.06
CA ASP A 402 7.55 -4.27 -8.78
C ASP A 402 7.86 -4.52 -10.26
N LEU A 403 8.68 -5.53 -10.57
CA LEU A 403 8.91 -5.93 -11.96
C LEU A 403 7.63 -6.43 -12.67
N PRO A 404 6.85 -7.39 -12.13
CA PRO A 404 5.57 -7.77 -12.74
C PRO A 404 4.59 -6.60 -12.94
N LEU A 405 4.49 -5.67 -11.98
CA LEU A 405 3.67 -4.47 -12.10
C LEU A 405 4.18 -3.56 -13.21
N PHE A 406 5.49 -3.30 -13.25
CA PHE A 406 6.15 -2.52 -14.29
C PHE A 406 5.95 -3.12 -15.67
N GLN A 407 6.13 -4.44 -15.84
CA GLN A 407 5.96 -5.13 -17.11
C GLN A 407 4.54 -4.96 -17.64
N ARG A 408 3.52 -5.12 -16.79
CA ARG A 408 2.13 -4.91 -17.16
C ARG A 408 1.83 -3.46 -17.52
N LEU A 409 2.31 -2.51 -16.74
CA LEU A 409 2.18 -1.09 -17.04
C LEU A 409 2.82 -0.75 -18.39
N TYR A 410 4.04 -1.23 -18.63
CA TYR A 410 4.77 -1.01 -19.87
C TYR A 410 4.02 -1.55 -21.09
N ASP A 411 3.47 -2.76 -20.98
CA ASP A 411 2.70 -3.35 -22.07
C ASP A 411 1.40 -2.61 -22.34
N LEU A 412 0.69 -2.15 -21.30
CA LEU A 412 -0.52 -1.34 -21.45
C LEU A 412 -0.23 -0.01 -22.17
N VAL A 413 0.91 0.62 -21.89
CA VAL A 413 1.28 1.91 -22.48
C VAL A 413 1.85 1.77 -23.91
N TYR A 414 2.75 0.82 -24.14
CA TYR A 414 3.51 0.75 -25.41
C TYR A 414 3.12 -0.41 -26.33
N LYS A 415 2.48 -1.47 -25.82
CA LYS A 415 2.14 -2.68 -26.60
C LYS A 415 0.63 -2.90 -26.74
N ALA A 416 -0.19 -1.87 -26.53
CA ALA A 416 -1.63 -1.94 -26.75
C ALA A 416 -1.93 -2.46 -28.18
N GLY A 417 -2.56 -3.63 -28.27
CA GLY A 417 -2.91 -4.28 -29.55
C GLY A 417 -1.96 -5.37 -30.06
N VAL A 418 -0.92 -5.76 -29.30
CA VAL A 418 -0.06 -6.91 -29.64
C VAL A 418 -0.60 -8.19 -28.99
N GLU A 419 -1.04 -9.17 -29.79
CA GLU A 419 -1.68 -10.43 -29.31
C GLU A 419 -0.77 -11.33 -28.46
N ASN A 420 0.55 -11.09 -28.44
CA ASN A 420 1.53 -11.81 -27.61
C ASN A 420 2.51 -10.83 -26.95
N PRO A 421 2.26 -10.36 -25.72
CA PRO A 421 3.26 -9.61 -24.98
C PRO A 421 4.49 -10.49 -24.72
N SER A 422 5.64 -9.94 -25.06
CA SER A 422 6.87 -10.66 -25.38
C SER A 422 7.60 -11.26 -24.16
N ASP A 423 8.50 -12.19 -24.50
CA ASP A 423 9.42 -12.94 -23.65
C ASP A 423 10.05 -12.10 -22.52
N SER A 424 10.17 -12.66 -21.31
CA SER A 424 10.77 -11.98 -20.15
C SER A 424 12.21 -11.51 -20.41
N ARG A 425 12.88 -12.06 -21.43
CA ARG A 425 14.19 -11.61 -21.93
C ARG A 425 14.20 -10.16 -22.42
N ASP A 426 13.06 -9.62 -22.86
CA ASP A 426 12.98 -8.26 -23.43
C ASP A 426 13.15 -7.17 -22.36
N TYR A 427 12.58 -7.34 -21.17
CA TYR A 427 12.65 -6.32 -20.10
C TYR A 427 14.03 -6.26 -19.45
N GLY A 428 14.65 -7.42 -19.19
CA GLY A 428 16.03 -7.45 -18.69
C GLY A 428 17.00 -6.80 -19.68
N TRP A 429 16.79 -6.99 -20.97
CA TRP A 429 17.57 -6.31 -22.00
C TRP A 429 17.28 -4.81 -22.08
N LEU A 430 16.02 -4.38 -21.98
CA LEU A 430 15.62 -2.97 -21.89
C LEU A 430 16.36 -2.26 -20.75
N PHE A 431 16.33 -2.81 -19.54
CA PHE A 431 17.01 -2.24 -18.38
C PHE A 431 18.52 -2.25 -18.57
N HIS A 432 19.09 -3.33 -19.10
CA HIS A 432 20.51 -3.39 -19.41
C HIS A 432 20.93 -2.29 -20.41
N GLN A 433 20.14 -2.04 -21.47
CA GLN A 433 20.43 -0.95 -22.40
C GLN A 433 20.41 0.42 -21.71
N ARG A 434 19.41 0.65 -20.87
CA ARG A 434 19.29 1.88 -20.07
C ARG A 434 20.47 2.03 -19.11
N ALA A 435 20.90 0.97 -18.44
CA ALA A 435 22.07 0.99 -17.56
C ALA A 435 23.38 1.32 -18.30
N MET A 436 23.45 1.05 -19.61
CA MET A 436 24.65 1.31 -20.41
C MET A 436 24.79 2.75 -20.91
N THR A 437 23.77 3.61 -20.71
CA THR A 437 23.87 5.04 -21.08
C THR A 437 24.93 5.76 -20.24
N PRO A 438 25.58 6.82 -20.76
CA PRO A 438 26.59 7.54 -20.00
C PRO A 438 26.09 8.08 -18.65
N SER A 439 24.86 8.60 -18.61
CA SER A 439 24.25 9.12 -17.38
C SER A 439 24.05 8.01 -16.33
N ASN A 440 23.53 6.84 -16.72
CA ASN A 440 23.27 5.76 -15.79
C ASN A 440 24.55 5.05 -15.32
N LYS A 441 25.60 5.00 -16.15
CA LYS A 441 26.93 4.57 -15.69
C LYS A 441 27.51 5.51 -14.64
N GLN A 442 27.32 6.82 -14.81
CA GLN A 442 27.74 7.80 -13.81
C GLN A 442 26.92 7.68 -12.52
N LEU A 443 25.60 7.49 -12.63
CA LEU A 443 24.72 7.28 -11.49
C LEU A 443 25.10 6.02 -10.71
N LEU A 444 25.31 4.90 -11.40
CA LEU A 444 25.79 3.65 -10.79
C LEU A 444 27.12 3.84 -10.07
N SER A 445 28.07 4.54 -10.70
CA SER A 445 29.37 4.82 -10.08
C SER A 445 29.22 5.59 -8.77
N LYS A 446 28.34 6.61 -8.72
CA LYS A 446 28.07 7.36 -7.50
C LYS A 446 27.43 6.49 -6.41
N MET A 447 26.39 5.72 -6.78
CA MET A 447 25.72 4.82 -5.84
C MET A 447 26.67 3.78 -5.26
N SER A 448 27.60 3.25 -6.08
CA SER A 448 28.56 2.24 -5.65
C SER A 448 29.58 2.74 -4.62
N GLU A 449 29.72 4.06 -4.42
CA GLU A 449 30.58 4.61 -3.36
C GLU A 449 30.03 4.28 -1.95
N TYR A 450 28.74 3.99 -1.85
CA TYR A 450 28.05 3.62 -0.61
C TYR A 450 27.79 2.11 -0.48
N ASP A 451 28.20 1.32 -1.48
CA ASP A 451 28.12 -0.14 -1.39
C ASP A 451 29.07 -0.65 -0.30
N LEU A 452 28.68 -1.77 0.32
CA LEU A 452 29.56 -2.46 1.27
C LEU A 452 30.87 -2.88 0.60
N THR A 453 31.93 -2.84 1.37
CA THR A 453 33.23 -3.36 0.95
C THR A 453 33.18 -4.89 0.81
N ASP A 454 34.07 -5.46 -0.01
CA ASP A 454 34.24 -6.91 -0.15
C ASP A 454 34.44 -7.64 1.19
N TYR A 455 35.02 -6.95 2.19
CA TYR A 455 35.20 -7.49 3.52
C TYR A 455 33.86 -7.59 4.28
N GLU A 456 33.08 -6.51 4.31
CA GLU A 456 31.78 -6.46 4.98
C GLU A 456 30.78 -7.43 4.33
N VAL A 457 30.79 -7.55 2.99
CA VAL A 457 29.98 -8.54 2.28
C VAL A 457 30.37 -9.96 2.72
N LYS A 458 31.67 -10.28 2.79
CA LYS A 458 32.15 -11.60 3.24
C LYS A 458 31.82 -11.89 4.71
N GLU A 459 31.83 -10.87 5.55
CA GLU A 459 31.40 -10.98 6.95
C GLU A 459 29.92 -11.36 7.03
N ARG A 460 29.05 -10.63 6.31
CA ARG A 460 27.61 -10.97 6.20
C ARG A 460 27.36 -12.37 5.64
N GLU A 461 28.10 -12.77 4.59
CA GLU A 461 28.04 -14.13 4.06
C GLU A 461 28.42 -15.17 5.14
N THR A 462 29.47 -14.91 5.91
CA THR A 462 29.94 -15.82 6.96
C THR A 462 28.90 -15.96 8.07
N ASP A 463 28.26 -14.86 8.48
CA ASP A 463 27.23 -14.86 9.52
C ASP A 463 26.02 -15.71 9.10
N VAL A 464 25.56 -15.56 7.86
CA VAL A 464 24.36 -16.26 7.34
C VAL A 464 24.64 -17.73 7.01
N PHE A 465 25.81 -18.03 6.45
CA PHE A 465 26.16 -19.36 5.92
C PHE A 465 27.08 -20.18 6.84
N SER A 466 27.25 -19.79 8.10
CA SER A 466 28.04 -20.56 9.07
C SER A 466 27.49 -21.99 9.30
N GLY A 467 28.38 -22.95 9.57
CA GLY A 467 28.03 -24.35 9.85
C GLY A 467 27.73 -25.20 8.60
N ASP A 468 26.76 -26.12 8.71
CA ASP A 468 26.42 -27.13 7.68
C ASP A 468 25.55 -26.58 6.52
N ARG A 469 25.78 -25.32 6.13
CA ARG A 469 25.01 -24.60 5.09
C ARG A 469 25.78 -24.41 3.78
N VAL A 470 26.85 -25.19 3.59
CA VAL A 470 27.77 -25.07 2.45
C VAL A 470 27.05 -25.26 1.10
N GLU A 471 26.06 -26.15 1.04
CA GLU A 471 25.26 -26.37 -0.17
C GLU A 471 24.38 -25.17 -0.53
N ARG A 472 23.76 -24.52 0.47
CA ARG A 472 22.96 -23.29 0.28
C ARG A 472 23.83 -22.16 -0.27
N LEU A 473 25.03 -21.99 0.29
CA LEU A 473 26.01 -21.02 -0.19
C LEU A 473 26.44 -21.28 -1.64
N ALA A 474 26.71 -22.54 -1.99
CA ALA A 474 27.10 -22.91 -3.35
C ALA A 474 25.98 -22.60 -4.38
N VAL A 475 24.73 -22.90 -4.03
CA VAL A 475 23.57 -22.56 -4.87
C VAL A 475 23.44 -21.04 -5.02
N ALA A 476 23.51 -20.29 -3.92
CA ALA A 476 23.39 -18.83 -3.94
C ALA A 476 24.48 -18.16 -4.78
N ARG A 477 25.75 -18.57 -4.65
CA ARG A 477 26.86 -18.08 -5.48
C ARG A 477 26.69 -18.42 -6.96
N LYS A 478 26.22 -19.62 -7.27
CA LYS A 478 25.91 -20.01 -8.66
C LYS A 478 24.79 -19.14 -9.24
N LEU A 479 23.74 -18.85 -8.47
CA LEU A 479 22.67 -17.95 -8.90
C LEU A 479 23.17 -16.53 -9.15
N THR A 480 24.04 -16.01 -8.27
CA THR A 480 24.70 -14.71 -8.48
C THR A 480 25.45 -14.67 -9.81
N LEU A 481 26.33 -15.66 -10.07
CA LEU A 481 27.06 -15.76 -11.33
C LEU A 481 26.11 -15.80 -12.54
N MET A 482 25.03 -16.59 -12.46
CA MET A 482 24.04 -16.66 -13.53
C MET A 482 23.31 -15.33 -13.75
N SER A 483 23.02 -14.58 -12.68
CA SER A 483 22.38 -13.27 -12.75
C SER A 483 23.27 -12.18 -13.37
N GLU A 484 24.59 -12.34 -13.27
CA GLU A 484 25.57 -11.45 -13.88
C GLU A 484 25.79 -11.78 -15.36
N MET A 485 25.77 -13.06 -15.71
CA MET A 485 25.97 -13.54 -17.09
C MET A 485 24.72 -13.39 -17.96
N ASN A 486 23.52 -13.56 -17.38
CA ASN A 486 22.26 -13.54 -18.11
C ASN A 486 21.49 -12.23 -17.86
N ARG A 487 21.44 -11.36 -18.87
CA ARG A 487 20.70 -10.09 -18.82
C ARG A 487 19.18 -10.26 -18.65
N GLY A 488 18.63 -11.43 -18.98
CA GLY A 488 17.23 -11.77 -18.77
C GLY A 488 16.96 -12.55 -17.47
N PHE A 489 17.92 -12.57 -16.54
CA PHE A 489 17.74 -13.26 -15.27
C PHE A 489 16.64 -12.59 -14.44
N ILE A 490 15.68 -13.38 -13.99
CA ILE A 490 14.62 -12.96 -13.07
C ILE A 490 14.51 -13.99 -11.95
N GLY A 491 14.64 -13.53 -10.71
CA GLY A 491 14.47 -14.34 -9.50
C GLY A 491 13.01 -14.41 -9.06
N ASP A 492 12.11 -14.87 -9.95
CA ASP A 492 10.68 -15.01 -9.66
C ASP A 492 10.32 -16.44 -9.19
N TRP A 493 9.03 -16.67 -8.93
CA TRP A 493 8.51 -17.95 -8.47
C TRP A 493 8.83 -19.13 -9.40
N ARG A 494 9.05 -18.90 -10.70
CA ARG A 494 9.38 -19.95 -11.67
C ARG A 494 10.78 -20.47 -11.38
N LEU A 495 11.73 -19.56 -11.15
CA LEU A 495 13.11 -19.91 -10.78
C LEU A 495 13.12 -20.70 -9.47
N TRP A 496 12.44 -20.21 -8.44
CA TRP A 496 12.49 -20.82 -7.10
C TRP A 496 11.88 -22.23 -7.08
N ARG A 497 10.79 -22.45 -7.84
CA ARG A 497 10.21 -23.78 -8.03
C ARG A 497 11.11 -24.70 -8.85
N TRP A 498 11.72 -24.20 -9.92
CA TRP A 498 12.66 -24.99 -10.71
C TRP A 498 13.86 -25.46 -9.89
N ILE A 499 14.41 -24.60 -9.02
CA ILE A 499 15.48 -24.99 -8.09
C ILE A 499 15.00 -26.06 -7.11
N GLU A 500 13.79 -25.94 -6.58
CA GLU A 500 13.22 -26.95 -5.69
C GLU A 500 13.13 -28.33 -6.37
N GLU A 501 12.67 -28.38 -7.61
CA GLU A 501 12.60 -29.62 -8.41
C GLU A 501 13.98 -30.19 -8.72
N ALA A 502 14.95 -29.34 -9.10
CA ALA A 502 16.32 -29.75 -9.38
C ALA A 502 17.02 -30.35 -8.15
N LEU A 503 16.82 -29.77 -6.97
CA LEU A 503 17.40 -30.27 -5.71
C LEU A 503 16.76 -31.60 -5.28
N LYS A 504 15.46 -31.81 -5.54
CA LYS A 504 14.81 -33.11 -5.31
C LYS A 504 15.37 -34.20 -6.23
N GLY A 505 15.66 -33.87 -7.48
CA GLY A 505 16.30 -34.77 -8.45
C GLY A 505 17.70 -35.22 -8.03
N SER A 506 18.55 -34.29 -7.56
CA SER A 506 19.92 -34.63 -7.11
C SER A 506 19.95 -35.53 -5.87
N VAL A 507 18.96 -35.42 -4.98
CA VAL A 507 18.81 -36.32 -3.82
C VAL A 507 18.35 -37.72 -4.27
N TYR A 508 17.48 -37.80 -5.27
CA TYR A 508 17.05 -39.09 -5.83
C TYR A 508 18.20 -39.81 -6.57
N ASP A 509 19.03 -39.08 -7.31
CA ASP A 509 20.18 -39.65 -8.03
C ASP A 509 21.32 -40.08 -7.09
N SER A 510 21.53 -39.37 -5.98
CA SER A 510 22.52 -39.74 -4.97
C SER A 510 22.10 -40.95 -4.12
N ILE A 511 20.79 -41.17 -3.93
CA ILE A 511 20.26 -42.36 -3.24
C ILE A 511 20.22 -43.60 -4.16
N ASN A 512 20.01 -43.41 -5.46
CA ASN A 512 19.85 -44.51 -6.42
C ASN A 512 21.11 -44.88 -7.22
N GLY A 513 22.25 -44.23 -6.96
CA GLY A 513 23.57 -44.76 -7.33
C GLY A 513 23.76 -45.09 -8.81
N ASN A 514 23.35 -44.22 -9.71
CA ASN A 514 23.80 -44.28 -11.11
C ASN A 514 24.91 -43.24 -11.33
N GLY A 515 26.11 -43.62 -10.89
CA GLY A 515 27.38 -43.01 -11.30
C GLY A 515 28.02 -43.79 -12.43
#